data_AF-A0A920GIK5-F1
#
_entry.id   AF-A0A920GIK5-F1
#
_cell.length_a   1.000
_cell.length_b   1.000
_cell.length_c   1.000
_cell.angle_alpha   90.00
_cell.angle_beta   90.00
_cell.angle_gamma   90.00
#
_symmetry.space_group_name_H-M   'P 1'
#
loop_
_entity.id
_entity.type
_entity.pdbx_description
1 polymer ?
#
loop_
_entity_poly.entity_id
_entity_poly.type
_entity_poly.pdbx_seq_one_letter_code
_entity_poly.pdbx_strand_id
1 'polypeptide(L)' 'MVSGKSGSVPISYFDASKFKTQFACELKDYDPNDHFDRKEARKMDRFTQYAMVASDEAIDDAGFHLES' A
#
# COMPACT_ATOMS: atom_id res chain seq x y z
N MET A 1 24.83 -2.42 -1.12
CA MET A 1 23.51 -2.28 -0.47
C MET A 1 23.72 -1.58 0.86
N VAL A 2 23.45 -0.27 0.94
CA VAL A 2 24.04 0.60 2.00
C VAL A 2 23.07 0.86 3.17
N SER A 3 21.81 0.42 3.11
CA SER A 3 20.83 0.67 4.17
C SER A 3 19.74 -0.40 4.20
N GLY A 4 20.12 -1.63 4.59
CA GLY A 4 19.20 -2.76 4.72
C GLY A 4 18.17 -2.56 5.84
N LYS A 5 17.07 -1.87 5.53
CA LYS A 5 15.93 -1.71 6.42
C LYS A 5 14.99 -2.90 6.25
N SER A 6 14.71 -3.62 7.35
CA SER A 6 13.72 -4.69 7.35
C SER A 6 12.30 -4.12 7.42
N GLY A 7 11.42 -4.60 6.54
CA GLY A 7 9.99 -4.29 6.57
C GLY A 7 9.16 -5.23 7.44
N SER A 8 9.74 -6.32 7.95
CA SER A 8 9.00 -7.36 8.66
C SER A 8 8.52 -6.91 10.03
N VAL A 9 7.23 -7.03 10.28
CA VAL A 9 6.53 -6.69 11.53
C VAL A 9 5.46 -7.75 11.83
N PRO A 10 4.92 -7.82 13.06
CA PRO A 10 3.75 -8.65 13.35
C PRO A 10 2.58 -8.27 12.44
N ILE A 11 1.81 -9.26 12.00
CA ILE A 11 0.62 -9.06 11.16
C ILE A 11 -0.40 -8.23 11.94
N SER A 12 -0.81 -7.09 11.38
CA SER A 12 -1.83 -6.20 11.97
C SER A 12 -3.15 -6.24 11.23
N TYR A 13 -3.16 -6.74 9.99
CA TYR A 13 -4.34 -6.73 9.14
C TYR A 13 -5.42 -7.74 9.56
N PHE A 14 -5.06 -8.77 10.31
CA PHE A 14 -5.97 -9.77 10.86
C PHE A 14 -5.37 -10.47 12.09
N ASP A 15 -6.19 -11.21 12.84
CA ASP A 15 -5.71 -12.03 13.95
C ASP A 15 -4.95 -13.26 13.45
N ALA A 16 -3.62 -13.19 13.54
CA ALA A 16 -2.72 -14.26 13.13
C ALA A 16 -2.42 -15.31 14.23
N SER A 17 -3.07 -15.26 15.41
CA SER A 17 -2.74 -16.11 16.57
C SER A 17 -2.77 -17.62 16.29
N LYS A 18 -3.62 -18.07 15.35
CA LYS A 18 -3.79 -19.48 14.97
C LYS A 18 -2.87 -19.93 13.84
N PHE A 19 -2.05 -19.04 13.29
CA PHE A 19 -1.16 -19.32 12.17
C PHE A 19 0.27 -19.56 12.64
N LYS A 20 1.00 -20.44 11.95
CA LYS A 20 2.43 -20.70 12.20
C LYS A 20 3.29 -19.48 11.91
N THR A 21 2.91 -18.69 10.89
CA THR A 21 3.56 -17.45 10.51
C THR A 21 2.73 -16.29 11.01
N GLN A 22 3.35 -15.41 11.80
CA GLN A 22 2.69 -14.27 12.47
C GLN A 22 3.31 -12.92 12.09
N PHE A 23 4.21 -12.90 11.11
CA PHE A 23 4.87 -11.70 10.63
C PHE A 23 4.63 -11.51 9.12
N ALA A 24 4.59 -10.25 8.70
CA ALA A 24 4.47 -9.83 7.31
C ALA A 24 5.20 -8.50 7.09
N CYS A 25 5.38 -8.11 5.83
CA CYS A 25 5.88 -6.80 5.45
C CYS A 25 4.71 -5.92 5.02
N GLU A 26 3.91 -5.48 5.98
CA GLU A 26 2.74 -4.63 5.74
C GLU A 26 3.17 -3.18 5.42
N LEU A 27 2.37 -2.48 4.62
CA LEU A 27 2.52 -1.03 4.41
C LEU A 27 2.22 -0.33 5.74
N LYS A 28 3.19 0.48 6.19
CA LYS A 28 3.10 1.26 7.43
C LYS A 28 2.43 2.59 7.13
N ASP A 29 1.56 3.02 8.02
CA ASP A 29 0.91 4.34 7.98
C ASP A 29 0.14 4.63 6.67
N TYR A 30 -0.39 3.58 6.03
CA TYR A 30 -1.20 3.71 4.83
C TYR A 30 -2.64 4.12 5.16
N ASP A 31 -3.06 5.30 4.69
CA ASP A 31 -4.47 5.74 4.69
C ASP A 31 -4.99 5.88 3.24
N PRO A 32 -6.00 5.08 2.84
CA PRO A 32 -6.58 5.21 1.49
C PRO A 32 -7.27 6.56 1.24
N ASN A 33 -7.65 7.32 2.27
CA ASN A 33 -8.29 8.63 2.09
C ASN A 33 -7.31 9.72 1.65
N ASP A 34 -5.99 9.48 1.73
CA ASP A 34 -4.98 10.40 1.23
C ASP A 34 -4.87 10.35 -0.32
N HIS A 35 -5.36 9.28 -0.94
CA HIS A 35 -5.25 9.04 -2.38
C HIS A 35 -6.59 8.91 -3.10
N PHE A 36 -7.65 8.50 -2.40
CA PHE A 36 -8.97 8.25 -2.99
C PHE A 36 -10.07 8.95 -2.22
N ASP A 37 -11.16 9.31 -2.92
CA ASP A 37 -12.40 9.67 -2.24
C ASP A 37 -12.89 8.47 -1.40
N ARG A 38 -13.40 8.75 -0.20
CA ARG A 38 -13.87 7.75 0.76
C ARG A 38 -14.85 6.72 0.16
N LYS A 39 -15.66 7.13 -0.81
CA LYS A 39 -16.62 6.24 -1.48
C LYS A 39 -15.94 5.25 -2.42
N GLU A 40 -14.91 5.70 -3.14
CA GLU A 40 -14.15 4.86 -4.07
C GLU A 40 -13.17 3.95 -3.33
N ALA A 41 -12.51 4.46 -2.29
CA ALA A 41 -11.65 3.67 -1.40
C ALA A 41 -12.37 2.41 -0.87
N ARG A 42 -13.64 2.55 -0.47
CA ARG A 42 -14.44 1.43 0.06
C ARG A 42 -14.83 0.36 -0.96
N LYS A 43 -14.84 0.70 -2.25
CA LYS A 43 -15.18 -0.25 -3.33
C LYS A 43 -13.96 -1.05 -3.78
N MET A 44 -12.76 -0.54 -3.54
CA MET A 44 -11.51 -1.15 -3.94
C MET A 44 -10.97 -2.04 -2.82
N ASP A 45 -10.46 -3.22 -3.18
CA ASP A 45 -9.61 -3.98 -2.28
C ASP A 45 -8.25 -3.27 -2.12
N ARG A 46 -7.56 -3.50 -1.00
CA ARG A 46 -6.25 -2.88 -0.74
C ARG A 46 -5.24 -3.16 -1.84
N PHE A 47 -5.25 -4.35 -2.45
CA PHE A 47 -4.31 -4.62 -3.56
C PHE A 47 -4.52 -3.67 -4.74
N THR A 48 -5.79 -3.37 -5.06
CA THR A 48 -6.15 -2.44 -6.14
C THR A 48 -5.73 -1.03 -5.76
N GLN A 49 -5.98 -0.63 -4.53
CA GLN A 49 -5.59 0.69 -4.03
C GLN A 49 -4.07 0.90 -4.15
N TYR A 50 -3.27 -0.09 -3.73
CA TYR A 50 -1.80 -0.02 -3.85
C TYR A 50 -1.35 0.07 -5.31
N ALA A 51 -1.98 -0.70 -6.20
CA ALA A 51 -1.65 -0.67 -7.62
C ALA A 51 -1.94 0.69 -8.26
N MET A 52 -3.07 1.31 -7.89
CA MET A 52 -3.45 2.64 -8.39
C MET A 52 -2.45 3.71 -7.90
N VAL A 53 -2.17 3.75 -6.60
CA VAL A 53 -1.21 4.73 -6.03
C VAL A 53 0.18 4.57 -6.65
N ALA A 54 0.69 3.34 -6.76
CA ALA A 54 1.99 3.10 -7.36
C ALA A 54 2.04 3.47 -8.85
N SER A 55 0.92 3.37 -9.56
CA SER A 55 0.84 3.78 -10.96
C SER A 55 0.86 5.30 -11.08
N ASP A 56 0.12 6.00 -10.23
CA ASP A 56 0.13 7.48 -10.20
C ASP A 56 1.52 8.01 -9.85
N GLU A 57 2.17 7.46 -8.82
CA GLU A 57 3.56 7.80 -8.46
C GLU A 57 4.54 7.57 -9.60
N ALA A 58 4.38 6.49 -10.37
CA ALA A 58 5.24 6.18 -11.52
C ALA A 58 5.02 7.14 -12.70
N ILE A 59 3.78 7.58 -12.92
CA ILE A 59 3.44 8.58 -13.95
C ILE A 59 4.06 9.94 -13.59
N ASP A 60 3.95 10.33 -12.31
CA ASP A 60 4.54 11.56 -11.79
C ASP A 60 6.08 11.52 -11.87
N ASP A 61 6.72 10.41 -11.47
CA ASP A 61 8.17 10.23 -11.57
C ASP A 61 8.67 10.26 -13.03
N ALA A 62 7.86 9.76 -13.96
CA ALA A 62 8.15 9.83 -15.39
C ALA A 62 8.00 11.24 -15.98
N GLY A 63 7.49 12.21 -15.22
CA GLY A 63 7.17 13.55 -15.71
C GLY A 63 6.09 13.54 -16.80
N PHE A 64 5.27 12.49 -16.83
CA PHE A 64 4.27 12.27 -17.85
C PHE A 64 2.94 12.89 -17.39
N HIS A 65 2.74 14.16 -17.69
CA HIS A 65 1.45 14.79 -17.43
C HIS A 65 0.42 14.26 -18.42
N LEU A 66 -0.52 13.46 -17.92
CA LEU A 66 -1.73 13.06 -18.63
C LEU A 66 -2.62 14.29 -18.84
N GLU A 67 -2.27 15.14 -19.81
CA GLU A 67 -3.17 16.17 -20.32
C GLU A 67 -4.15 15.54 -21.32
N SER A 68 -5.45 15.57 -20.97
CA SER A 68 -6.54 15.93 -21.87
C SER A 68 -7.81 16.30 -21.12
#